data_AF-A0A1M5JWK4-F1
#
_entry.id   AF-A0A1M5JWK4-F1
#
_cell.length_a   1.000
_cell.length_b   1.000
_cell.length_c   1.000
_cell.angle_alpha   90.00
_cell.angle_beta   90.00
_cell.angle_gamma   90.00
#
_symmetry.space_group_name_H-M   'P 1'
#
loop_
_entity.id
_entity.type
_entity.pdbx_description
1 polymer ?
#
loop_
_entity_poly.entity_id
_entity_poly.type
_entity_poly.pdbx_seq_one_letter_code
_entity_poly.pdbx_strand_id
1 'polypeptide(L)'
;MFCSKTKFFVCFAVLAGMAFAAPPKTWDAIYKAEGEGDYTAVKIVGNIRMGKYTNYKEIQPVSFKVEDGMFSFSASGNMVVPANKIEKENFYQQCDKSKEAWVSYFNKPMTFGKEEQIVHIAGVDLACGDDAYALSDLRIKFTNPKAQEYWAANMEKYEKYKREQVAELRRAEQQHHADIRSMSGSFTDPRDGQTYRTIKVEGREWFAQNVNYEVPGHSWCYEDKENYCTRSGKLYDLEGARKACPEGWHLPRDREWMDMIVGLTKCYEGVDKCGKFAEKMKATTGWHGGGGTDEYGFSVYSSGYRKVIGKSIVRYEEMGEYAGFWSAQNGRNETIWLWSMGRMSDQMVRQLVPNNSKNNAYSVRCINGN
;
A
#
# COMPACT_ATOMS: atom_id res chain seq x y z
N MET A 1 60.25 5.71 35.65
CA MET A 1 59.87 6.62 34.53
C MET A 1 59.69 5.72 33.32
N PHE A 2 58.51 5.46 32.76
CA PHE A 2 57.39 6.34 32.48
C PHE A 2 56.05 5.68 32.86
N CYS A 3 55.21 6.48 33.51
CA CYS A 3 53.79 6.25 33.71
C CYS A 3 53.07 6.62 32.40
N SER A 4 52.18 5.77 31.88
CA SER A 4 51.20 6.20 30.88
C SER A 4 49.80 5.85 31.38
N LYS A 5 49.08 6.90 31.71
CA LYS A 5 47.70 6.92 32.21
C LYS A 5 46.74 6.66 31.05
N THR A 6 45.98 5.58 31.13
CA THR A 6 44.80 5.38 30.27
C THR A 6 43.69 6.32 30.76
N LYS A 7 43.43 7.39 30.00
CA LYS A 7 42.30 8.30 30.22
C LYS A 7 41.02 7.61 29.71
N PHE A 8 40.10 7.30 30.62
CA PHE A 8 38.70 7.05 30.30
C PHE A 8 38.07 8.35 29.82
N PHE A 9 37.64 8.41 28.55
CA PHE A 9 36.75 9.45 28.06
C PHE A 9 35.31 8.96 28.23
N VAL A 10 34.56 9.67 29.06
CA VAL A 10 33.10 9.63 29.07
C VAL A 10 32.63 10.38 27.83
N CYS A 11 31.81 9.76 27.00
CA CYS A 11 31.02 10.46 25.99
C CYS A 11 29.53 10.07 26.16
N PHE A 12 28.76 11.06 26.59
CA PHE A 12 27.30 11.11 26.43
C PHE A 12 26.97 11.20 24.94
N ALA A 13 26.01 10.40 24.46
CA ALA A 13 25.12 10.78 23.36
C ALA A 13 23.87 9.86 23.39
N VAL A 14 22.79 10.35 23.99
CA VAL A 14 21.54 10.78 23.31
C VAL A 14 20.70 9.61 22.78
N LEU A 15 19.61 9.36 23.51
CA LEU A 15 18.41 8.66 23.05
C LEU A 15 17.94 9.26 21.71
N ALA A 16 17.88 8.44 20.68
CA ALA A 16 17.00 8.68 19.54
C ALA A 16 16.02 7.51 19.47
N GLY A 17 14.81 7.73 19.99
CA GLY A 17 13.68 6.86 19.69
C GLY A 17 13.48 6.87 18.18
N MET A 18 13.60 5.70 17.55
CA MET A 18 13.26 5.54 16.15
C MET A 18 11.74 5.66 16.04
N ALA A 19 11.26 6.85 15.73
CA ALA A 19 9.96 7.02 15.11
C ALA A 19 10.00 6.22 13.80
N PHE A 20 9.13 5.23 13.68
CA PHE A 20 8.89 4.54 12.42
C PHE A 20 8.45 5.59 11.41
N ALA A 21 9.33 5.97 10.50
CA ALA A 21 8.99 6.86 9.40
C ALA A 21 7.90 6.16 8.58
N ALA A 22 6.69 6.73 8.59
CA ALA A 22 5.67 6.36 7.62
C ALA A 22 6.28 6.52 6.21
N PRO A 23 5.96 5.63 5.25
CA PRO A 23 6.43 5.79 3.89
C PRO A 23 6.11 7.22 3.40
N PRO A 24 7.03 7.87 2.66
CA PRO A 24 6.86 9.26 2.26
C PRO A 24 5.51 9.43 1.59
N LYS A 25 4.75 10.44 2.02
CA LYS A 25 3.46 10.69 1.40
C LYS A 25 3.76 11.19 0.00
N THR A 26 3.06 10.69 -1.01
CA THR A 26 3.29 11.01 -2.42
C THR A 26 3.19 12.54 -2.69
N TRP A 27 2.50 13.30 -1.82
CA TRP A 27 2.45 14.76 -1.85
C TRP A 27 3.68 15.48 -1.28
N ASP A 28 4.52 14.82 -0.49
CA ASP A 28 5.77 15.40 0.04
C ASP A 28 6.70 15.83 -1.11
N ALA A 29 6.70 15.09 -2.23
CA ALA A 29 7.43 15.43 -3.43
C ALA A 29 6.90 16.71 -4.11
N ILE A 30 5.57 16.90 -4.12
CA ILE A 30 4.91 18.10 -4.67
C ILE A 30 5.33 19.34 -3.88
N TYR A 31 5.38 19.20 -2.55
CA TYR A 31 5.75 20.31 -1.67
C TYR A 31 7.25 20.43 -1.41
N LYS A 32 8.06 19.44 -1.82
CA LYS A 32 9.49 19.30 -1.50
C LYS A 32 9.75 19.31 0.00
N ALA A 33 8.96 18.55 0.74
CA ALA A 33 8.88 18.61 2.19
C ALA A 33 8.78 17.19 2.80
N GLU A 34 9.74 16.34 2.43
CA GLU A 34 9.81 14.93 2.82
C GLU A 34 9.79 14.76 4.34
N GLY A 35 8.76 14.08 4.85
CA GLY A 35 8.57 13.87 6.28
C GLY A 35 8.15 15.10 7.10
N GLU A 36 7.94 16.26 6.48
CA GLU A 36 7.42 17.46 7.18
C GLU A 36 5.88 17.51 7.21
N GLY A 37 5.24 16.76 6.32
CA GLY A 37 3.80 16.75 6.10
C GLY A 37 3.06 15.69 6.92
N ASP A 38 1.90 16.04 7.46
CA ASP A 38 0.99 15.10 8.09
C ASP A 38 -0.37 14.99 7.35
N TYR A 39 -1.12 13.93 7.65
CA TYR A 39 -2.38 13.56 7.01
C TYR A 39 -3.26 12.91 8.07
N THR A 40 -4.32 13.62 8.47
CA THR A 40 -5.16 13.19 9.59
C THR A 40 -6.63 13.32 9.25
N ALA A 41 -7.43 12.43 9.85
CA ALA A 41 -8.88 12.56 9.85
C ALA A 41 -9.30 13.67 10.81
N VAL A 42 -10.27 14.48 10.39
CA VAL A 42 -10.88 15.57 11.16
C VAL A 42 -12.39 15.49 11.04
N LYS A 43 -13.09 15.84 12.13
CA LYS A 43 -14.55 15.82 12.16
C LYS A 43 -15.15 17.00 11.42
N ILE A 44 -16.19 16.70 10.64
CA ILE A 44 -17.04 17.71 10.00
C ILE A 44 -18.17 18.09 10.96
N VAL A 45 -18.35 19.39 11.16
CA VAL A 45 -19.45 19.94 11.96
C VAL A 45 -20.57 20.47 11.07
N GLY A 46 -21.81 20.20 11.48
CA GLY A 46 -23.00 20.61 10.74
C GLY A 46 -23.23 19.79 9.46
N ASN A 47 -23.86 20.42 8.46
CA ASN A 47 -24.27 19.74 7.23
C ASN A 47 -23.21 19.82 6.14
N ILE A 48 -23.02 18.72 5.41
CA ILE A 48 -22.25 18.71 4.18
C ILE A 48 -23.17 19.18 3.06
N ARG A 49 -22.82 20.28 2.40
CA ARG A 49 -23.61 20.84 1.30
C ARG A 49 -23.03 20.35 0.00
N MET A 50 -23.77 19.53 -0.72
CA MET A 50 -23.41 19.05 -2.06
C MET A 50 -24.35 19.64 -3.11
N GLY A 51 -23.82 20.05 -4.26
CA GLY A 51 -24.63 20.42 -5.41
C GLY A 51 -25.28 19.19 -6.02
N LYS A 52 -26.61 19.05 -5.88
CA LYS A 52 -27.38 17.98 -6.51
C LYS A 52 -27.74 18.43 -7.93
N TYR A 53 -27.03 17.93 -8.94
CA TYR A 53 -27.40 18.18 -10.33
C TYR A 53 -28.51 17.23 -10.78
N THR A 54 -29.42 17.72 -11.61
CA THR A 54 -30.51 16.93 -12.22
C THR A 54 -30.01 15.93 -13.27
N ASN A 55 -28.84 16.19 -13.85
CA ASN A 55 -28.11 15.27 -14.72
C ASN A 55 -26.78 14.99 -14.03
N TYR A 56 -26.53 13.75 -13.61
CA TYR A 56 -25.39 13.28 -12.80
C TYR A 56 -24.01 13.62 -13.42
N LYS A 57 -23.60 14.89 -13.37
CA LYS A 57 -22.27 15.32 -13.78
C LYS A 57 -21.25 14.68 -12.84
N GLU A 58 -20.14 14.17 -13.38
CA GLU A 58 -19.10 13.55 -12.55
C GLU A 58 -18.51 14.55 -11.53
N ILE A 59 -18.53 15.85 -11.84
CA ILE A 59 -18.07 16.89 -10.93
C ILE A 59 -19.16 17.26 -9.92
N GLN A 60 -18.87 17.03 -8.64
CA GLN A 60 -19.74 17.30 -7.50
C GLN A 60 -19.16 18.44 -6.65
N PRO A 61 -19.75 19.65 -6.69
CA PRO A 61 -19.33 20.73 -5.82
C PRO A 61 -19.77 20.44 -4.41
N VAL A 62 -18.88 20.65 -3.46
CA VAL A 62 -19.10 20.36 -2.05
C VAL A 62 -18.58 21.48 -1.17
N SER A 63 -19.25 21.68 -0.03
CA SER A 63 -18.74 22.53 1.04
C SER A 63 -19.15 21.99 2.40
N PHE A 64 -18.26 22.15 3.38
CA PHE A 64 -18.46 21.71 4.75
C PHE A 64 -17.57 22.51 5.71
N LYS A 65 -17.84 22.38 7.01
CA LYS A 65 -17.08 23.05 8.07
C LYS A 65 -16.34 22.01 8.90
N VAL A 66 -15.08 22.30 9.20
CA VAL A 66 -14.20 21.50 10.06
C VAL A 66 -13.97 22.28 11.35
N GLU A 67 -14.24 21.64 12.48
CA GLU A 67 -13.87 22.12 13.82
C GLU A 67 -13.38 20.92 14.63
N ASP A 68 -12.08 20.71 14.65
CA ASP A 68 -11.45 19.59 15.33
C ASP A 68 -10.01 19.94 15.76
N GLY A 69 -9.74 19.95 17.07
CA GLY A 69 -8.45 20.34 17.62
C GLY A 69 -7.99 21.73 17.15
N MET A 70 -6.85 21.78 16.46
CA MET A 70 -6.25 23.02 15.92
C MET A 70 -6.81 23.41 14.54
N PHE A 71 -7.78 22.67 14.00
CA PHE A 71 -8.41 22.95 12.72
C PHE A 71 -9.76 23.67 12.93
N SER A 72 -9.89 24.89 12.41
CA SER A 72 -11.16 25.62 12.36
C SER A 72 -11.30 26.39 11.05
N PHE A 73 -11.93 25.75 10.06
CA PHE A 73 -12.13 26.33 8.73
C PHE A 73 -13.34 25.75 8.01
N SER A 74 -13.81 26.44 6.98
CA SER A 74 -14.74 25.90 5.99
C SER A 74 -13.98 25.53 4.72
N ALA A 75 -14.22 24.34 4.21
CA ALA A 75 -13.70 23.88 2.93
C ALA A 75 -14.80 23.95 1.87
N SER A 76 -14.43 24.35 0.66
CA SER A 76 -15.28 24.19 -0.52
C SER A 76 -14.45 23.86 -1.74
N GLY A 77 -15.00 23.08 -2.65
CA GLY A 77 -14.29 22.63 -3.85
C GLY A 77 -15.13 21.67 -4.67
N ASN A 78 -14.47 20.96 -5.56
CA ASN A 78 -15.07 20.03 -6.51
C ASN A 78 -14.49 18.63 -6.30
N MET A 79 -15.34 17.62 -6.18
CA MET A 79 -14.95 16.21 -6.21
C MET A 79 -15.32 15.61 -7.57
N VAL A 80 -14.54 14.64 -8.04
CA VAL A 80 -14.91 13.83 -9.21
C VAL A 80 -15.46 12.50 -8.70
N VAL A 81 -16.71 12.19 -9.03
CA VAL A 81 -17.43 11.01 -8.56
C VAL A 81 -18.04 10.31 -9.77
N PRO A 82 -17.72 9.03 -10.01
CA PRO A 82 -18.34 8.26 -11.09
C PRO A 82 -19.87 8.25 -10.99
N ALA A 83 -20.57 8.40 -12.13
CA ALA A 83 -22.03 8.50 -12.16
C ALA A 83 -22.73 7.28 -11.51
N ASN A 84 -22.18 6.07 -11.70
CA ASN A 84 -22.70 4.84 -11.10
C ASN A 84 -22.67 4.87 -9.56
N LYS A 85 -21.64 5.48 -8.94
CA LYS A 85 -21.56 5.66 -7.48
C LYS A 85 -22.71 6.54 -6.99
N ILE A 86 -22.97 7.63 -7.72
CA ILE A 86 -24.04 8.58 -7.36
C ILE A 86 -25.41 7.92 -7.48
N GLU A 87 -25.65 7.18 -8.58
CA GLU A 87 -26.96 6.59 -8.88
C GLU A 87 -27.28 5.35 -8.05
N LYS A 88 -26.30 4.49 -7.78
CA LYS A 88 -26.55 3.13 -7.25
C LYS A 88 -26.13 2.94 -5.80
N GLU A 89 -25.26 3.79 -5.27
CA GLU A 89 -24.63 3.53 -3.96
C GLU A 89 -25.06 4.50 -2.86
N ASN A 90 -26.14 5.28 -3.05
CA ASN A 90 -26.59 6.28 -2.06
C ASN A 90 -25.45 7.23 -1.63
N PHE A 91 -24.57 7.59 -2.57
CA PHE A 91 -23.31 8.32 -2.34
C PHE A 91 -23.46 9.49 -1.35
N TYR A 92 -24.42 10.39 -1.59
CA TYR A 92 -24.64 11.57 -0.75
C TYR A 92 -24.94 11.21 0.72
N GLN A 93 -25.69 10.13 0.96
CA GLN A 93 -26.02 9.67 2.30
C GLN A 93 -24.80 9.02 2.98
N GLN A 94 -23.94 8.34 2.22
CA GLN A 94 -22.70 7.78 2.76
C GLN A 94 -21.77 8.90 3.25
N CYS A 95 -21.58 9.97 2.47
CA CYS A 95 -20.80 11.13 2.89
C CYS A 95 -21.38 11.80 4.14
N ASP A 96 -22.72 11.97 4.19
CA ASP A 96 -23.38 12.56 5.35
C ASP A 96 -23.35 11.66 6.59
N LYS A 97 -23.21 10.34 6.42
CA LYS A 97 -23.00 9.39 7.51
C LYS A 97 -21.55 9.42 8.02
N SER A 98 -20.57 9.54 7.12
CA SER A 98 -19.15 9.57 7.48
C SER A 98 -18.78 10.80 8.31
N LYS A 99 -19.28 12.00 7.97
CA LYS A 99 -18.97 13.27 8.68
C LYS A 99 -17.49 13.48 8.99
N GLU A 100 -16.63 13.05 8.07
CA GLU A 100 -15.19 13.06 8.25
C GLU A 100 -14.54 13.63 7.00
N ALA A 101 -13.54 14.47 7.19
CA ALA A 101 -12.63 14.91 6.15
C ALA A 101 -11.22 14.47 6.52
N TRP A 102 -10.38 14.27 5.53
CA TRP A 102 -8.97 14.04 5.71
C TRP A 102 -8.19 15.25 5.24
N VAL A 103 -7.24 15.70 6.04
CA VAL A 103 -6.51 16.94 5.82
C VAL A 103 -5.04 16.62 5.67
N SER A 104 -4.45 16.99 4.54
CA SER A 104 -3.00 17.08 4.37
C SER A 104 -2.53 18.44 4.85
N TYR A 105 -1.58 18.48 5.78
CA TYR A 105 -1.13 19.73 6.39
C TYR A 105 0.34 19.67 6.83
N PHE A 106 0.95 20.84 7.02
CA PHE A 106 2.21 20.94 7.75
C PHE A 106 1.90 21.17 9.23
N ASN A 107 2.45 20.34 10.11
CA ASN A 107 2.26 20.47 11.56
C ASN A 107 3.07 21.64 12.13
N LYS A 108 2.69 22.86 11.75
CA LYS A 108 3.30 24.14 12.13
C LYS A 108 2.19 25.03 12.73
N PRO A 109 1.76 24.77 13.98
CA PRO A 109 0.75 25.59 14.64
C PRO A 109 1.19 27.05 14.72
N MET A 110 0.25 27.96 14.51
CA MET A 110 0.49 29.41 14.57
C MET A 110 -0.52 30.07 15.51
N THR A 111 -0.06 31.06 16.27
CA THR A 111 -0.92 31.80 17.20
C THR A 111 -1.56 33.00 16.51
N PHE A 112 -2.89 33.04 16.48
CA PHE A 112 -3.70 34.14 15.94
C PHE A 112 -4.53 34.78 17.05
N GLY A 113 -3.92 35.71 17.78
CA GLY A 113 -4.53 36.31 18.97
C GLY A 113 -4.41 35.38 20.18
N LYS A 114 -5.52 34.80 20.63
CA LYS A 114 -5.55 33.85 21.77
C LYS A 114 -5.71 32.39 21.35
N GLU A 115 -5.80 32.13 20.04
CA GLU A 115 -6.05 30.82 19.48
C GLU A 115 -4.81 30.32 18.74
N GLU A 116 -4.46 29.05 18.93
CA GLU A 116 -3.50 28.35 18.07
C GLU A 116 -4.24 27.57 17.00
N GLN A 117 -3.81 27.75 15.74
CA GLN A 117 -4.44 27.09 14.60
C GLN A 117 -3.37 26.60 13.62
N ILE A 118 -3.65 25.45 13.00
CA ILE A 118 -2.89 24.96 11.86
C ILE A 118 -3.55 25.53 10.60
N VAL A 119 -2.82 26.40 9.89
CA VAL A 119 -3.31 27.06 8.68
C VAL A 119 -2.61 26.59 7.40
N HIS A 120 -1.55 25.81 7.53
CA HIS A 120 -0.75 25.31 6.40
C HIS A 120 -1.39 24.06 5.80
N ILE A 121 -2.52 24.25 5.10
CA ILE A 121 -3.32 23.17 4.51
C ILE A 121 -2.87 22.89 3.07
N ALA A 122 -2.40 21.67 2.83
CA ALA A 122 -1.89 21.18 1.55
C ALA A 122 -2.94 20.40 0.72
N GLY A 123 -4.02 19.94 1.33
CA GLY A 123 -5.09 19.21 0.65
C GLY A 123 -6.21 18.85 1.61
N VAL A 124 -7.39 18.61 1.05
CA VAL A 124 -8.57 18.18 1.80
C VAL A 124 -9.32 17.15 0.98
N ASP A 125 -9.60 16.01 1.58
CA ASP A 125 -10.35 14.91 1.00
C ASP A 125 -11.61 14.67 1.85
N LEU A 126 -12.76 14.40 1.23
CA LEU A 126 -14.01 14.11 1.94
C LEU A 126 -14.24 12.60 2.00
N ALA A 127 -14.48 12.05 3.20
CA ALA A 127 -14.85 10.66 3.36
C ALA A 127 -16.33 10.42 3.01
N CYS A 128 -16.57 9.39 2.20
CA CYS A 128 -17.88 8.95 1.73
C CYS A 128 -17.92 7.42 1.72
N GLY A 129 -18.36 6.82 2.84
CA GLY A 129 -18.27 5.38 3.04
C GLY A 129 -16.82 4.95 3.28
N ASP A 130 -16.36 3.96 2.51
CA ASP A 130 -14.99 3.43 2.58
C ASP A 130 -14.00 4.19 1.68
N ASP A 131 -14.48 5.19 0.93
CA ASP A 131 -13.69 5.99 -0.01
C ASP A 131 -13.51 7.42 0.50
N ALA A 132 -12.35 8.02 0.22
CA ALA A 132 -12.10 9.46 0.38
C ALA A 132 -11.99 10.10 -1.00
N TYR A 133 -12.57 11.29 -1.20
CA TYR A 133 -12.64 12.01 -2.47
C TYR A 133 -11.91 13.34 -2.36
N ALA A 134 -10.94 13.58 -3.24
CA ALA A 134 -10.10 14.77 -3.14
C ALA A 134 -10.82 16.02 -3.66
N LEU A 135 -10.70 17.12 -2.93
CA LEU A 135 -11.24 18.41 -3.37
C LEU A 135 -10.26 19.11 -4.30
N SER A 136 -10.62 19.19 -5.58
CA SER A 136 -10.05 20.12 -6.56
C SER A 136 -10.67 21.51 -6.42
N ASP A 137 -10.03 22.55 -6.98
CA ASP A 137 -10.46 23.95 -6.82
C ASP A 137 -10.67 24.35 -5.34
N LEU A 138 -9.85 23.77 -4.46
CA LEU A 138 -10.00 23.89 -3.01
C LEU A 138 -9.90 25.35 -2.55
N ARG A 139 -10.95 25.81 -1.87
CA ARG A 139 -11.03 27.09 -1.18
C ARG A 139 -11.22 26.85 0.31
N ILE A 140 -10.39 27.51 1.10
CA ILE A 140 -10.38 27.40 2.55
C ILE A 140 -10.72 28.77 3.13
N LYS A 141 -11.67 28.79 4.07
CA LYS A 141 -12.04 29.97 4.83
C LYS A 141 -11.89 29.70 6.31
N PHE A 142 -10.88 30.27 6.95
CA PHE A 142 -10.66 30.16 8.40
C PHE A 142 -11.72 30.93 9.17
N THR A 143 -12.11 30.38 10.32
CA THR A 143 -13.07 31.04 11.22
C THR A 143 -12.45 32.26 11.88
N ASN A 144 -11.16 32.21 12.22
CA ASN A 144 -10.41 33.32 12.80
C ASN A 144 -10.02 34.34 11.70
N PRO A 145 -10.42 35.63 11.82
CA PRO A 145 -10.14 36.63 10.79
C PRO A 145 -8.65 36.86 10.53
N LYS A 146 -7.79 36.79 11.57
CA LYS A 146 -6.34 36.98 11.41
C LYS A 146 -5.69 35.79 10.69
N ALA A 147 -6.16 34.58 10.99
CA ALA A 147 -5.75 33.38 10.25
C ALA A 147 -6.19 33.48 8.79
N GLN A 148 -7.40 33.98 8.53
CA GLN A 148 -7.89 34.20 7.17
C GLN A 148 -7.07 35.24 6.41
N GLU A 149 -6.72 36.36 7.03
CA GLU A 149 -5.84 37.37 6.43
C GLU A 149 -4.46 36.79 6.09
N TYR A 150 -3.87 36.01 7.01
CA TYR A 150 -2.61 35.32 6.77
C TYR A 150 -2.71 34.33 5.61
N TRP A 151 -3.76 33.50 5.58
CA TRP A 151 -4.00 32.54 4.51
C TRP A 151 -4.14 33.22 3.15
N ALA A 152 -4.98 34.25 3.05
CA ALA A 152 -5.21 34.99 1.82
C ALA A 152 -3.92 35.66 1.31
N ALA A 153 -3.12 36.22 2.22
CA ALA A 153 -1.89 36.93 1.88
C ALA A 153 -0.72 36.01 1.51
N ASN A 154 -0.62 34.80 2.09
CA ASN A 154 0.59 33.98 2.00
C ASN A 154 0.38 32.61 1.35
N MET A 155 -0.83 32.05 1.38
CA MET A 155 -1.06 30.64 1.04
C MET A 155 -2.04 30.47 -0.12
N GLU A 156 -3.16 31.21 -0.11
CA GLU A 156 -4.31 30.96 -0.99
C GLU A 156 -3.92 30.96 -2.48
N LYS A 157 -3.20 31.99 -2.92
CA LYS A 157 -2.74 32.10 -4.32
C LYS A 157 -1.47 31.28 -4.58
N TYR A 158 -0.48 31.36 -3.69
CA TYR A 158 0.87 30.83 -3.93
C TYR A 158 0.93 29.30 -3.96
N GLU A 159 0.07 28.65 -3.19
CA GLU A 159 0.05 27.18 -3.10
C GLU A 159 -1.12 26.56 -3.86
N LYS A 160 -1.96 27.36 -4.53
CA LYS A 160 -3.13 26.86 -5.27
C LYS A 160 -2.74 25.76 -6.27
N TYR A 161 -1.69 25.99 -7.04
CA TYR A 161 -1.21 25.04 -8.04
C TYR A 161 -0.75 23.72 -7.40
N LYS A 162 -0.03 23.79 -6.27
CA LYS A 162 0.41 22.59 -5.55
C LYS A 162 -0.76 21.80 -4.98
N ARG A 163 -1.76 22.48 -4.40
CA ARG A 163 -3.00 21.83 -3.92
C ARG A 163 -3.74 21.12 -5.05
N GLU A 164 -3.78 21.71 -6.25
CA GLU A 164 -4.41 21.07 -7.40
C GLU A 164 -3.64 19.82 -7.84
N GLN A 165 -2.30 19.86 -7.81
CA GLN A 165 -1.48 18.66 -8.06
C GLN A 165 -1.72 17.57 -7.01
N VAL A 166 -1.93 17.92 -5.74
CA VAL A 166 -2.31 16.96 -4.70
C VAL A 166 -3.68 16.35 -5.00
N ALA A 167 -4.67 17.16 -5.40
CA ALA A 167 -5.99 16.65 -5.75
C ALA A 167 -5.97 15.75 -7.01
N GLU A 168 -5.14 16.06 -8.01
CA GLU A 168 -4.92 15.21 -9.18
C GLU A 168 -4.27 13.87 -8.80
N LEU A 169 -3.20 13.90 -8.01
CA LEU A 169 -2.53 12.73 -7.48
C LEU A 169 -3.48 11.82 -6.69
N ARG A 170 -4.27 12.39 -5.78
CA ARG A 170 -5.27 11.64 -4.99
C ARG A 170 -6.39 11.05 -5.85
N ARG A 171 -6.84 11.77 -6.88
CA ARG A 171 -7.82 11.23 -7.85
C ARG A 171 -7.24 10.05 -8.63
N ALA A 172 -5.98 10.13 -9.04
CA ALA A 172 -5.30 9.01 -9.69
C ALA A 172 -5.20 7.80 -8.73
N GLU A 173 -4.81 8.01 -7.47
CA GLU A 173 -4.81 6.96 -6.44
C GLU A 173 -6.21 6.35 -6.21
N GLN A 174 -7.26 7.17 -6.16
CA GLN A 174 -8.65 6.72 -5.99
C GLN A 174 -9.13 5.87 -7.17
N GLN A 175 -8.93 6.35 -8.40
CA GLN A 175 -9.28 5.61 -9.61
C GLN A 175 -8.52 4.30 -9.66
N HIS A 176 -7.24 4.34 -9.34
CA HIS A 176 -6.40 3.17 -9.31
C HIS A 176 -6.86 2.11 -8.29
N HIS A 177 -7.22 2.52 -7.07
CA HIS A 177 -7.82 1.62 -6.08
C HIS A 177 -9.19 1.10 -6.52
N ALA A 178 -9.99 1.90 -7.23
CA ALA A 178 -11.26 1.45 -7.81
C ALA A 178 -11.03 0.40 -8.91
N ASP A 179 -10.03 0.60 -9.76
CA ASP A 179 -9.64 -0.35 -10.81
C ASP A 179 -9.16 -1.67 -10.19
N ILE A 180 -8.25 -1.62 -9.21
CA ILE A 180 -7.82 -2.81 -8.45
C ILE A 180 -9.03 -3.51 -7.83
N ARG A 181 -9.94 -2.78 -7.19
CA ARG A 181 -11.15 -3.37 -6.59
C ARG A 181 -12.04 -4.04 -7.64
N SER A 182 -12.20 -3.42 -8.80
CA SER A 182 -13.01 -3.97 -9.91
C SER A 182 -12.39 -5.23 -10.52
N MET A 183 -11.06 -5.33 -10.52
CA MET A 183 -10.31 -6.52 -10.95
C MET A 183 -10.17 -7.56 -9.84
N SER A 184 -10.52 -7.21 -8.60
CA SER A 184 -10.37 -8.08 -7.46
C SER A 184 -11.63 -8.87 -7.16
N GLY A 185 -11.45 -10.15 -6.83
CA GLY A 185 -12.48 -10.99 -6.27
C GLY A 185 -12.08 -11.48 -4.88
N SER A 186 -12.85 -12.43 -4.36
CA SER A 186 -12.47 -13.20 -3.18
C SER A 186 -12.72 -14.67 -3.40
N PHE A 187 -11.91 -15.49 -2.75
CA PHE A 187 -12.04 -16.93 -2.74
C PHE A 187 -11.85 -17.43 -1.31
N THR A 188 -12.82 -18.17 -0.79
CA THR A 188 -12.72 -18.82 0.52
C THR A 188 -12.30 -20.27 0.29
N ASP A 189 -11.13 -20.65 0.80
CA ASP A 189 -10.63 -22.01 0.71
C ASP A 189 -11.51 -22.93 1.58
N PRO A 190 -12.19 -23.92 0.96
CA PRO A 190 -13.11 -24.78 1.71
C PRO A 190 -12.39 -25.72 2.69
N ARG A 191 -11.07 -25.87 2.58
CA ARG A 191 -10.29 -26.80 3.40
C ARG A 191 -10.00 -26.25 4.80
N ASP A 192 -9.89 -24.92 4.94
CA ASP A 192 -9.55 -24.25 6.21
C ASP A 192 -10.38 -23.00 6.52
N GLY A 193 -11.26 -22.56 5.60
CA GLY A 193 -12.08 -21.36 5.74
C GLY A 193 -11.34 -20.04 5.51
N GLN A 194 -10.05 -20.09 5.14
CA GLN A 194 -9.27 -18.89 4.88
C GLN A 194 -9.78 -18.20 3.62
N THR A 195 -10.08 -16.90 3.72
CA THR A 195 -10.47 -16.10 2.57
C THR A 195 -9.26 -15.35 2.01
N TYR A 196 -9.05 -15.50 0.71
CA TYR A 196 -8.03 -14.84 -0.09
C TYR A 196 -8.70 -13.85 -1.02
N ARG A 197 -8.08 -12.68 -1.20
CA ARG A 197 -8.43 -11.78 -2.29
C ARG A 197 -7.82 -12.35 -3.57
N THR A 198 -8.53 -12.23 -4.68
CA THR A 198 -8.05 -12.65 -5.99
C THR A 198 -7.88 -11.43 -6.89
N ILE A 199 -6.99 -11.50 -7.88
CA ILE A 199 -6.83 -10.49 -8.95
C ILE A 199 -7.01 -11.19 -10.30
N LYS A 200 -7.83 -10.60 -11.17
CA LYS A 200 -8.04 -11.12 -12.53
C LYS A 200 -7.05 -10.50 -13.51
N VAL A 201 -6.24 -11.35 -14.14
CA VAL A 201 -5.24 -10.98 -15.16
C VAL A 201 -5.48 -11.82 -16.41
N GLU A 202 -5.76 -11.17 -17.54
CA GLU A 202 -5.99 -11.83 -18.85
C GLU A 202 -6.97 -13.03 -18.77
N GLY A 203 -8.05 -12.87 -18.01
CA GLY A 203 -9.10 -13.89 -17.87
C GLY A 203 -8.83 -14.98 -16.84
N ARG A 204 -7.64 -15.03 -16.24
CA ARG A 204 -7.31 -15.94 -15.11
C ARG A 204 -7.28 -15.19 -13.80
N GLU A 205 -7.59 -15.89 -12.71
CA GLU A 205 -7.60 -15.33 -11.37
C GLU A 205 -6.39 -15.83 -10.60
N TRP A 206 -5.76 -14.92 -9.88
CA TRP A 206 -4.57 -15.15 -9.07
C TRP A 206 -4.85 -14.81 -7.62
N PHE A 207 -4.27 -15.56 -6.69
CA PHE A 207 -4.28 -15.14 -5.29
C PHE A 207 -3.44 -13.87 -5.11
N ALA A 208 -4.09 -12.85 -4.55
CA ALA A 208 -3.49 -11.59 -4.16
C ALA A 208 -2.71 -11.71 -2.84
N GLN A 209 -2.88 -12.77 -2.07
CA GLN A 209 -2.05 -13.07 -0.91
C GLN A 209 -1.28 -14.38 -1.11
N ASN A 210 -0.23 -14.57 -0.31
CA ASN A 210 0.45 -15.85 -0.24
C ASN A 210 -0.46 -16.88 0.47
N VAL A 211 -0.41 -18.13 0.04
CA VAL A 211 -1.23 -19.21 0.60
C VAL A 211 -0.84 -19.45 2.07
N ASN A 212 -1.84 -19.64 2.93
CA ASN A 212 -1.67 -19.89 4.37
C ASN A 212 -2.24 -21.25 4.81
N TYR A 213 -2.42 -22.18 3.87
CA TYR A 213 -2.91 -23.53 4.12
C TYR A 213 -1.84 -24.40 4.82
N GLU A 214 -2.19 -25.07 5.90
CA GLU A 214 -1.25 -25.97 6.60
C GLU A 214 -1.07 -27.28 5.82
N VAL A 215 0.16 -27.56 5.39
CA VAL A 215 0.57 -28.86 4.86
C VAL A 215 1.51 -29.52 5.88
N PRO A 216 1.02 -30.51 6.65
CA PRO A 216 1.78 -31.11 7.74
C PRO A 216 3.17 -31.56 7.32
N GLY A 217 4.20 -31.07 8.02
CA GLY A 217 5.60 -31.41 7.77
C GLY A 217 6.25 -30.70 6.57
N HIS A 218 5.49 -29.90 5.82
CA HIS A 218 5.94 -29.26 4.58
C HIS A 218 5.63 -27.75 4.50
N SER A 219 5.04 -27.18 5.55
CA SER A 219 4.76 -25.74 5.66
C SER A 219 5.17 -25.18 7.01
N TRP A 220 5.63 -23.94 7.03
CA TRP A 220 6.09 -23.25 8.25
C TRP A 220 5.74 -21.77 8.21
N CYS A 221 5.46 -21.21 9.39
CA CYS A 221 5.54 -19.76 9.56
C CYS A 221 7.00 -19.33 9.64
N TYR A 222 7.31 -18.11 9.21
CA TYR A 222 8.64 -17.58 9.42
C TYR A 222 8.95 -17.56 10.93
N GLU A 223 10.14 -18.04 11.34
CA GLU A 223 10.51 -18.23 12.76
C GLU A 223 9.51 -19.07 13.58
N ASP A 224 8.66 -19.86 12.93
CA ASP A 224 7.59 -20.63 13.58
C ASP A 224 6.63 -19.76 14.41
N LYS A 225 6.44 -18.47 14.03
CA LYS A 225 5.51 -17.55 14.69
C LYS A 225 4.28 -17.25 13.84
N GLU A 226 3.11 -17.48 14.41
CA GLU A 226 1.81 -17.36 13.72
C GLU A 226 1.55 -15.97 13.12
N ASN A 227 2.01 -14.91 13.79
CA ASN A 227 1.82 -13.54 13.30
C ASN A 227 2.47 -13.29 11.92
N TYR A 228 3.55 -14.01 11.58
CA TYR A 228 4.14 -13.94 10.24
C TYR A 228 3.30 -14.68 9.20
N CYS A 229 2.68 -15.80 9.57
CA CYS A 229 1.73 -16.50 8.70
C CYS A 229 0.49 -15.64 8.40
N THR A 230 -0.10 -15.02 9.42
CA THR A 230 -1.25 -14.13 9.25
C THR A 230 -0.95 -12.97 8.29
N ARG A 231 0.28 -12.43 8.35
CA ARG A 231 0.69 -11.28 7.53
C ARG A 231 1.14 -11.68 6.12
N SER A 232 1.97 -12.72 6.01
CA SER A 232 2.78 -13.00 4.81
C SER A 232 2.55 -14.39 4.24
N GLY A 233 1.61 -15.17 4.79
CA GLY A 233 1.38 -16.57 4.44
C GLY A 233 2.46 -17.53 4.97
N LYS A 234 2.26 -18.82 4.70
CA LYS A 234 3.23 -19.87 5.04
C LYS A 234 4.33 -19.97 3.99
N LEU A 235 5.46 -20.48 4.42
CA LEU A 235 6.56 -20.92 3.58
C LEU A 235 6.44 -22.44 3.39
N TYR A 236 6.53 -22.91 2.15
CA TYR A 236 6.38 -24.32 1.79
C TYR A 236 7.65 -24.85 1.19
N ASP A 237 8.06 -26.07 1.52
CA ASP A 237 9.01 -26.77 0.66
C ASP A 237 8.34 -27.16 -0.68
N LEU A 238 9.09 -27.77 -1.59
CA LEU A 238 8.54 -28.14 -2.89
C LEU A 238 7.34 -29.11 -2.79
N GLU A 239 7.35 -30.04 -1.83
CA GLU A 239 6.26 -30.99 -1.65
C GLU A 239 5.01 -30.30 -1.10
N GLY A 240 5.19 -29.41 -0.11
CA GLY A 240 4.16 -28.55 0.42
C GLY A 240 3.55 -27.66 -0.65
N ALA A 241 4.38 -27.04 -1.49
CA ALA A 241 3.94 -26.13 -2.54
C ALA A 241 3.02 -26.82 -3.56
N ARG A 242 3.26 -28.10 -3.85
CA ARG A 242 2.41 -28.91 -4.75
C ARG A 242 1.03 -29.22 -4.16
N LYS A 243 0.89 -29.18 -2.83
CA LYS A 243 -0.36 -29.48 -2.10
C LYS A 243 -1.04 -28.23 -1.55
N ALA A 244 -0.37 -27.08 -1.60
CA ALA A 244 -0.81 -25.84 -0.99
C ALA A 244 -2.06 -25.26 -1.67
N CYS A 245 -2.22 -25.41 -2.99
CA CYS A 245 -3.37 -24.84 -3.70
C CYS A 245 -4.65 -25.71 -3.58
N PRO A 246 -5.82 -25.08 -3.39
CA PRO A 246 -7.11 -25.78 -3.29
C PRO A 246 -7.58 -26.32 -4.64
N GLU A 247 -8.61 -27.17 -4.62
CA GLU A 247 -9.21 -27.71 -5.85
C GLU A 247 -9.71 -26.58 -6.78
N GLY A 248 -9.48 -26.74 -8.09
CA GLY A 248 -9.73 -25.70 -9.11
C GLY A 248 -8.65 -24.61 -9.19
N TRP A 249 -7.64 -24.70 -8.33
CA TRP A 249 -6.45 -23.87 -8.32
C TRP A 249 -5.19 -24.72 -8.36
N HIS A 250 -4.10 -24.18 -8.90
CA HIS A 250 -2.82 -24.88 -8.95
C HIS A 250 -1.64 -23.95 -8.67
N LEU A 251 -0.51 -24.58 -8.35
CA LEU A 251 0.77 -23.90 -8.26
C LEU A 251 1.16 -23.39 -9.66
N PRO A 252 1.38 -22.08 -9.86
CA PRO A 252 1.64 -21.51 -11.18
C PRO A 252 2.89 -22.10 -11.81
N ARG A 253 2.85 -22.39 -13.11
CA ARG A 253 4.04 -22.73 -13.90
C ARG A 253 4.86 -21.47 -14.20
N ASP A 254 6.12 -21.68 -14.58
CA ASP A 254 7.00 -20.58 -14.99
C ASP A 254 6.38 -19.71 -16.10
N ARG A 255 5.72 -20.35 -17.08
CA ARG A 255 5.03 -19.66 -18.16
C ARG A 255 3.86 -18.81 -17.67
N GLU A 256 3.17 -19.24 -16.63
CA GLU A 256 1.99 -18.52 -16.12
C GLU A 256 2.40 -17.28 -15.35
N TRP A 257 3.51 -17.34 -14.61
CA TRP A 257 4.17 -16.15 -14.08
C TRP A 257 4.54 -15.17 -15.20
N MET A 258 5.12 -15.65 -16.30
CA MET A 258 5.42 -14.80 -17.46
C MET A 258 4.16 -14.18 -18.07
N ASP A 259 3.12 -14.98 -18.31
CA ASP A 259 1.85 -14.51 -18.86
C ASP A 259 1.20 -13.44 -17.96
N MET A 260 1.28 -13.60 -16.63
CA MET A 260 0.81 -12.61 -15.66
C MET A 260 1.60 -11.29 -15.79
N ILE A 261 2.93 -11.38 -15.85
CA ILE A 261 3.80 -10.21 -16.01
C ILE A 261 3.46 -9.49 -17.32
N VAL A 262 3.36 -10.20 -18.44
CA VAL A 262 2.99 -9.62 -19.74
C VAL A 262 1.58 -9.03 -19.71
N GLY A 263 0.62 -9.71 -19.09
CA GLY A 263 -0.76 -9.22 -18.95
C GLY A 263 -0.86 -7.90 -18.20
N LEU A 264 -0.10 -7.77 -17.09
CA LEU A 264 -0.08 -6.58 -16.24
C LEU A 264 0.75 -5.42 -16.82
N THR A 265 1.86 -5.72 -17.50
CA THR A 265 2.81 -4.70 -17.98
C THR A 265 2.61 -4.34 -19.45
N LYS A 266 1.92 -5.19 -20.21
CA LYS A 266 1.88 -5.16 -21.69
C LYS A 266 3.27 -5.17 -22.33
N CYS A 267 4.28 -5.64 -21.60
CA CYS A 267 5.66 -5.71 -22.06
C CYS A 267 5.97 -7.14 -22.52
N TYR A 268 6.47 -7.24 -23.74
CA TYR A 268 6.79 -8.52 -24.40
C TYR A 268 8.31 -8.78 -24.48
N GLU A 269 9.15 -7.85 -24.02
CA GLU A 269 10.61 -7.85 -24.21
C GLU A 269 11.43 -8.49 -23.07
N GLY A 270 10.81 -9.32 -22.23
CA GLY A 270 11.47 -9.96 -21.09
C GLY A 270 11.34 -9.15 -19.79
N VAL A 271 11.21 -9.87 -18.67
CA VAL A 271 10.78 -9.31 -17.37
C VAL A 271 11.71 -8.21 -16.86
N ASP A 272 13.01 -8.31 -17.12
CA ASP A 272 14.03 -7.34 -16.74
C ASP A 272 13.88 -5.97 -17.41
N LYS A 273 13.09 -5.88 -18.48
CA LYS A 273 12.83 -4.65 -19.24
C LYS A 273 11.44 -4.08 -19.02
N CYS A 274 10.57 -4.74 -18.25
CA CYS A 274 9.16 -4.41 -18.13
C CYS A 274 8.87 -3.30 -17.09
N GLY A 275 9.61 -2.21 -17.15
CA GLY A 275 9.49 -1.09 -16.20
C GLY A 275 9.76 -1.55 -14.76
N LYS A 276 9.38 -0.76 -13.76
CA LYS A 276 9.61 -1.08 -12.34
C LYS A 276 8.62 -2.13 -11.79
N PHE A 277 8.52 -3.29 -12.43
CA PHE A 277 7.48 -4.28 -12.16
C PHE A 277 7.43 -4.74 -10.70
N ALA A 278 8.58 -5.05 -10.08
CA ALA A 278 8.58 -5.47 -8.68
C ALA A 278 8.22 -4.33 -7.72
N GLU A 279 8.64 -3.09 -7.99
CA GLU A 279 8.21 -1.93 -7.19
C GLU A 279 6.68 -1.82 -7.17
N LYS A 280 6.05 -2.06 -8.33
CA LYS A 280 4.59 -2.02 -8.51
C LYS A 280 3.83 -3.20 -7.92
N MET A 281 4.50 -4.31 -7.63
CA MET A 281 3.86 -5.52 -7.09
C MET A 281 4.01 -5.65 -5.57
N LYS A 282 5.08 -5.05 -5.01
CA LYS A 282 5.37 -5.05 -3.57
C LYS A 282 4.31 -4.29 -2.79
N ALA A 283 3.96 -4.82 -1.60
CA ALA A 283 3.15 -4.13 -0.62
C ALA A 283 3.79 -2.79 -0.22
N THR A 284 2.97 -1.80 0.13
CA THR A 284 3.42 -0.48 0.61
C THR A 284 4.17 -0.54 1.94
N THR A 285 4.03 -1.64 2.69
CA THR A 285 4.73 -1.88 3.96
C THR A 285 5.32 -3.29 4.02
N GLY A 286 6.14 -3.55 5.05
CA GLY A 286 6.66 -4.88 5.35
C GLY A 286 8.02 -5.19 4.74
N TRP A 287 8.53 -4.31 3.89
CA TRP A 287 9.92 -4.30 3.42
C TRP A 287 10.75 -3.32 4.28
N HIS A 288 12.01 -3.65 4.57
CA HIS A 288 12.87 -2.74 5.33
C HIS A 288 13.12 -1.43 4.55
N GLY A 289 13.02 -0.28 5.21
CA GLY A 289 13.25 1.01 4.56
C GLY A 289 12.18 1.45 3.55
N GLY A 290 11.00 0.82 3.56
CA GLY A 290 9.85 1.21 2.71
C GLY A 290 9.48 0.13 1.69
N GLY A 291 8.18 -0.02 1.45
CA GLY A 291 7.62 -0.99 0.51
C GLY A 291 7.64 -0.53 -0.95
N GLY A 292 6.81 -1.17 -1.78
CA GLY A 292 6.52 -0.73 -3.14
C GLY A 292 5.26 0.14 -3.24
N THR A 293 4.69 0.23 -4.43
CA THR A 293 3.47 1.02 -4.69
C THR A 293 2.19 0.19 -4.69
N ASP A 294 2.30 -1.14 -4.71
CA ASP A 294 1.18 -2.10 -4.82
C ASP A 294 0.18 -1.77 -5.94
N GLU A 295 0.70 -1.25 -7.06
CA GLU A 295 -0.13 -0.81 -8.18
C GLU A 295 -0.95 -1.94 -8.82
N TYR A 296 -0.52 -3.19 -8.69
CA TYR A 296 -1.28 -4.32 -9.23
C TYR A 296 -2.25 -4.92 -8.20
N GLY A 297 -2.22 -4.42 -6.96
CA GLY A 297 -3.00 -4.96 -5.86
C GLY A 297 -2.59 -6.39 -5.51
N PHE A 298 -1.33 -6.79 -5.62
CA PHE A 298 -0.85 -8.10 -5.17
C PHE A 298 -0.29 -8.10 -3.75
N SER A 299 -0.15 -6.92 -3.14
CA SER A 299 0.29 -6.68 -1.77
C SER A 299 1.42 -7.62 -1.36
N VAL A 300 2.48 -7.71 -2.17
CA VAL A 300 3.55 -8.68 -1.92
C VAL A 300 4.39 -8.25 -0.72
N TYR A 301 4.25 -8.97 0.39
CA TYR A 301 5.11 -8.86 1.56
C TYR A 301 6.41 -9.65 1.36
N SER A 302 7.52 -9.15 1.90
CA SER A 302 8.76 -9.91 2.03
C SER A 302 8.63 -10.97 3.11
N SER A 303 8.34 -12.19 2.70
CA SER A 303 8.17 -13.34 3.59
C SER A 303 9.51 -13.95 4.05
N GLY A 304 10.64 -13.50 3.49
CA GLY A 304 11.90 -14.21 3.58
C GLY A 304 11.78 -15.64 3.04
N TYR A 305 12.65 -16.52 3.50
CA TYR A 305 12.57 -17.95 3.22
C TYR A 305 13.15 -18.78 4.35
N ARG A 306 12.80 -20.07 4.37
CA ARG A 306 13.35 -21.07 5.29
C ARG A 306 14.42 -21.86 4.57
N LYS A 307 15.62 -21.92 5.12
CA LYS A 307 16.77 -22.59 4.55
C LYS A 307 17.13 -23.83 5.34
N VAL A 308 17.38 -24.93 4.64
CA VAL A 308 17.90 -26.16 5.22
C VAL A 308 19.40 -26.26 4.94
N ILE A 309 20.20 -26.35 6.00
CA ILE A 309 21.65 -26.47 5.95
C ILE A 309 22.05 -27.86 6.44
N GLY A 310 22.79 -28.59 5.60
CA GLY A 310 23.18 -29.97 5.90
C GLY A 310 21.95 -30.88 6.02
N LYS A 311 21.89 -31.71 7.06
CA LYS A 311 20.82 -32.70 7.23
C LYS A 311 19.60 -32.20 8.01
N SER A 312 19.76 -31.21 8.88
CA SER A 312 18.67 -30.85 9.82
C SER A 312 18.74 -29.42 10.37
N ILE A 313 19.75 -28.62 10.02
CA ILE A 313 19.85 -27.25 10.55
C ILE A 313 18.90 -26.37 9.73
N VAL A 314 18.01 -25.68 10.42
CA VAL A 314 17.03 -24.78 9.80
C VAL A 314 17.40 -23.35 10.17
N ARG A 315 17.34 -22.46 9.18
CA ARG A 315 17.45 -21.01 9.38
C ARG A 315 16.33 -20.31 8.65
N TYR A 316 15.91 -19.18 9.20
CA TYR A 316 15.02 -18.25 8.52
C TYR A 316 15.88 -17.05 8.10
N GLU A 317 15.83 -16.70 6.82
CA GLU A 317 16.69 -15.68 6.23
C GLU A 317 15.83 -14.65 5.46
N GLU A 318 16.33 -13.41 5.40
CA GLU A 318 15.84 -12.34 4.51
C GLU A 318 14.38 -11.87 4.71
N MET A 319 13.81 -12.04 5.91
CA MET A 319 12.58 -11.30 6.28
C MET A 319 12.78 -9.80 6.09
N GLY A 320 11.80 -9.13 5.49
CA GLY A 320 11.91 -7.70 5.18
C GLY A 320 12.78 -7.36 3.96
N GLU A 321 13.53 -8.32 3.42
CA GLU A 321 14.50 -8.10 2.33
C GLU A 321 14.15 -8.86 1.04
N TYR A 322 13.46 -10.00 1.16
CA TYR A 322 13.24 -10.92 0.05
C TYR A 322 11.84 -11.54 0.06
N ALA A 323 11.28 -11.76 -1.13
CA ALA A 323 10.12 -12.60 -1.36
C ALA A 323 10.42 -13.57 -2.50
N GLY A 324 10.23 -14.87 -2.26
CA GLY A 324 10.41 -15.93 -3.27
C GLY A 324 9.13 -16.74 -3.44
N PHE A 325 8.83 -17.12 -4.68
CA PHE A 325 7.61 -17.83 -5.07
C PHE A 325 7.95 -19.08 -5.87
N TRP A 326 7.38 -20.21 -5.44
CA TRP A 326 7.47 -21.46 -6.18
C TRP A 326 6.79 -21.39 -7.55
N SER A 327 7.39 -22.11 -8.49
CA SER A 327 6.74 -22.50 -9.74
C SER A 327 6.54 -24.00 -9.80
N ALA A 328 5.46 -24.45 -10.46
CA ALA A 328 5.27 -25.84 -10.80
C ALA A 328 6.30 -26.31 -11.85
N GLN A 329 6.53 -27.62 -11.85
CA GLN A 329 7.47 -28.28 -12.76
C GLN A 329 7.03 -28.18 -14.22
N ASN A 330 7.96 -27.90 -15.13
CA ASN A 330 7.70 -27.85 -16.56
C ASN A 330 7.94 -29.22 -17.22
N GLY A 331 6.87 -29.98 -17.46
CA GLY A 331 6.91 -31.21 -18.26
C GLY A 331 7.76 -32.33 -17.65
N ARG A 332 8.52 -33.05 -18.50
CA ARG A 332 9.34 -34.21 -18.07
C ARG A 332 10.67 -33.82 -17.41
N ASN A 333 11.08 -32.56 -17.46
CA ASN A 333 12.33 -32.10 -16.85
C ASN A 333 12.09 -31.76 -15.37
N GLU A 334 13.02 -32.13 -14.48
CA GLU A 334 12.97 -31.80 -13.04
C GLU A 334 13.33 -30.33 -12.73
N THR A 335 13.43 -29.49 -13.76
CA THR A 335 13.78 -28.08 -13.62
C THR A 335 12.63 -27.34 -12.94
N ILE A 336 12.93 -26.71 -11.80
CA ILE A 336 12.01 -25.90 -11.04
C ILE A 336 12.58 -24.50 -10.93
N TRP A 337 11.72 -23.51 -11.16
CA TRP A 337 12.06 -22.10 -11.10
C TRP A 337 11.43 -21.45 -9.87
N LEU A 338 12.16 -20.52 -9.28
CA LEU A 338 11.62 -19.55 -8.34
C LEU A 338 11.50 -18.21 -9.05
N TRP A 339 10.43 -17.50 -8.74
CA TRP A 339 10.36 -16.07 -9.01
C TRP A 339 10.61 -15.31 -7.72
N SER A 340 11.39 -14.24 -7.80
CA SER A 340 11.84 -13.56 -6.60
C SER A 340 11.94 -12.05 -6.75
N MET A 341 11.77 -11.35 -5.64
CA MET A 341 11.89 -9.90 -5.54
C MET A 341 12.77 -9.58 -4.34
N GLY A 342 13.77 -8.72 -4.56
CA GLY A 342 14.60 -8.16 -3.50
C GLY A 342 14.17 -6.74 -3.16
N ARG A 343 14.42 -6.30 -1.93
CA ARG A 343 14.08 -4.97 -1.40
C ARG A 343 14.45 -3.83 -2.35
N MET A 344 15.71 -3.77 -2.77
CA MET A 344 16.26 -2.72 -3.63
C MET A 344 16.06 -2.95 -5.14
N SER A 345 15.42 -4.06 -5.52
CA SER A 345 15.22 -4.39 -6.94
C SER A 345 13.87 -3.90 -7.41
N ASP A 346 13.88 -3.18 -8.53
CA ASP A 346 12.66 -2.77 -9.24
C ASP A 346 12.13 -3.88 -10.16
N GLN A 347 12.84 -5.02 -10.26
CA GLN A 347 12.52 -6.15 -11.12
C GLN A 347 12.20 -7.42 -10.34
N MET A 348 11.36 -8.26 -10.94
CA MET A 348 11.15 -9.63 -10.49
C MET A 348 12.07 -10.55 -11.28
N VAL A 349 12.84 -11.38 -10.58
CA VAL A 349 13.89 -12.19 -11.19
C VAL A 349 13.52 -13.67 -11.12
N ARG A 350 13.62 -14.34 -12.26
CA ARG A 350 13.51 -15.79 -12.37
C ARG A 350 14.84 -16.45 -12.03
N GLN A 351 14.85 -17.38 -11.08
CA GLN A 351 16.03 -18.07 -10.60
C GLN A 351 15.83 -19.58 -10.66
N LEU A 352 16.85 -20.31 -11.12
CA LEU A 352 16.82 -21.77 -11.11
C LEU A 352 16.99 -22.25 -9.68
N VAL A 353 16.16 -23.18 -9.22
CA VAL A 353 16.31 -23.77 -7.89
C VAL A 353 17.52 -24.70 -7.88
N PRO A 354 18.56 -24.42 -7.09
CA PRO A 354 19.68 -25.34 -6.98
C PRO A 354 19.22 -26.68 -6.40
N ASN A 355 19.83 -27.79 -6.83
CA ASN A 355 19.44 -29.14 -6.38
C ASN A 355 19.46 -29.31 -4.85
N ASN A 356 20.37 -28.62 -4.15
CA ASN A 356 20.46 -28.64 -2.69
C ASN A 356 19.45 -27.73 -1.97
N SER A 357 18.64 -26.98 -2.71
CA SER A 357 17.70 -25.98 -2.19
C SER A 357 16.24 -26.38 -2.35
N LYS A 358 15.94 -27.59 -2.87
CA LYS A 358 14.57 -28.11 -2.98
C LYS A 358 13.86 -28.28 -1.63
N ASN A 359 14.64 -28.41 -0.54
CA ASN A 359 14.14 -28.50 0.83
C ASN A 359 14.00 -27.14 1.54
N ASN A 360 14.42 -26.06 0.88
CA ASN A 360 14.13 -24.72 1.38
C ASN A 360 12.64 -24.45 1.23
N ALA A 361 12.09 -23.56 2.06
CA ALA A 361 10.69 -23.19 2.01
C ALA A 361 10.51 -21.74 1.52
N TYR A 362 9.67 -21.56 0.51
CA TYR A 362 9.33 -20.27 -0.11
C TYR A 362 7.81 -20.10 -0.16
N SER A 363 7.35 -18.89 -0.47
CA SER A 363 5.92 -18.59 -0.55
C SER A 363 5.26 -19.25 -1.77
N VAL A 364 3.95 -19.44 -1.69
CA VAL A 364 3.12 -19.94 -2.78
C VAL A 364 2.01 -18.94 -3.06
N ARG A 365 1.69 -18.76 -4.34
CA ARG A 365 0.46 -18.13 -4.81
C ARG A 365 -0.22 -19.09 -5.76
N CYS A 366 -1.54 -19.11 -5.76
CA CYS A 366 -2.31 -20.01 -6.63
C CYS A 366 -2.92 -19.23 -7.78
N ILE A 367 -3.06 -19.92 -8.91
CA ILE A 367 -3.80 -19.46 -10.09
C ILE A 367 -4.94 -20.42 -10.37
N ASN A 368 -6.09 -19.91 -10.81
CA ASN A 368 -7.24 -20.75 -11.14
C ASN A 368 -7.05 -21.51 -12.46
N GLY A 369 -7.77 -22.60 -12.60
CA GLY A 369 -7.68 -23.51 -13.75
C GLY A 369 -6.90 -24.78 -13.41
N ASN A 370 -6.81 -25.69 -14.38
CA ASN A 370 -6.16 -26.99 -14.26
C ASN A 370 -4.94 -27.10 -15.18
#